data_AF-A0A7S0T3J9-F1
#
_entry.id   AF-A0A7S0T3J9-F1
#
_cell.length_a   1.000
_cell.length_b   1.000
_cell.length_c   1.000
_cell.angle_alpha   90.00
_cell.angle_beta   90.00
_cell.angle_gamma   90.00
#
_symmetry.space_group_name_H-M   'P 1'
#
loop_
_entity.id
_entity.type
_entity.pdbx_description
1 polymer ?
#
loop_
_entity_poly.entity_id
_entity_poly.type
_entity_poly.pdbx_seq_one_letter_code
_entity_poly.pdbx_strand_id
1 'polypeptide(L)'
;ATWLIGLAAFILSQVVGSVIALALLPALVLAPLGANTIVFNALFAALLVDEPLGAIQFTGSILVAAGSATFAVLAFAPEPDLPLSQITALLLSREFSIWLGLQLATLIIFAPFSFRRRH
;
A
#
# COMPACT_ATOMS: atom_id res chain seq x y z
N ALA A 1 18.68 8.50 -25.75
CA ALA A 1 19.25 9.17 -24.56
C ALA A 1 18.17 9.69 -23.60
N THR A 2 17.13 10.39 -24.08
CA THR A 2 16.06 10.98 -23.26
C THR A 2 15.35 10.00 -22.33
N TRP A 3 15.11 8.76 -22.77
CA TRP A 3 14.52 7.71 -21.93
C TRP A 3 15.41 7.31 -20.74
N LEU A 4 16.74 7.23 -20.93
CA LEU A 4 17.67 6.91 -19.85
C LEU A 4 17.72 8.03 -18.82
N ILE A 5 17.66 9.29 -19.25
CA ILE A 5 17.62 10.45 -18.37
C ILE A 5 16.32 10.46 -17.55
N GLY A 6 15.18 10.19 -18.21
CA GLY A 6 13.89 10.06 -17.52
C GLY A 6 13.86 8.91 -16.53
N LEU A 7 14.40 7.75 -16.90
CA LEU A 7 14.51 6.59 -16.01
C LEU A 7 15.44 6.86 -14.83
N ALA A 8 16.59 7.51 -15.06
CA ALA A 8 17.52 7.87 -14.00
C ALA A 8 16.89 8.89 -13.02
N ALA A 9 16.21 9.91 -13.53
CA ALA A 9 15.49 10.88 -12.72
C ALA A 9 14.36 10.21 -11.89
N PHE A 10 13.62 9.28 -12.49
CA PHE A 10 12.60 8.49 -11.80
C PHE A 10 13.20 7.65 -10.66
N ILE A 11 14.27 6.90 -10.94
CA ILE A 11 14.94 6.06 -9.92
C ILE A 11 15.47 6.93 -8.79
N LEU A 12 16.14 8.04 -9.10
CA LEU A 12 16.67 8.97 -8.10
C LEU A 12 15.54 9.54 -7.23
N SER A 13 14.43 9.97 -7.84
CA SER A 13 13.26 10.46 -7.11
C SER A 13 12.68 9.40 -6.18
N GLN A 14 12.58 8.15 -6.65
CA GLN A 14 12.03 7.04 -5.86
C GLN A 14 12.94 6.65 -4.70
N VAL A 15 14.26 6.61 -4.91
CA VAL A 15 15.22 6.30 -3.86
C VAL A 15 15.21 7.40 -2.79
N VAL A 16 15.30 8.67 -3.19
CA VAL A 16 15.30 9.79 -2.25
C VAL A 16 13.98 9.86 -1.49
N GLY A 17 12.85 9.75 -2.19
CA GLY A 17 11.52 9.77 -1.57
C GLY A 17 11.32 8.63 -0.58
N SER A 18 11.73 7.41 -0.93
CA SER A 18 11.59 6.24 -0.06
C SER A 18 12.50 6.33 1.17
N VAL A 19 13.74 6.81 1.02
CA VAL A 19 14.67 6.99 2.14
C VAL A 19 14.16 8.04 3.12
N ILE A 20 13.68 9.18 2.62
CA ILE A 20 13.09 10.23 3.46
C ILE A 20 11.85 9.71 4.19
N ALA A 21 10.99 8.98 3.49
CA ALA A 21 9.80 8.40 4.09
C ALA A 21 10.16 7.40 5.22
N LEU A 22 11.09 6.49 4.96
CA LEU A 22 11.60 5.52 5.95
C LEU A 22 12.29 6.18 7.15
N ALA A 23 12.93 7.33 6.96
CA ALA A 23 13.62 8.05 8.03
C ALA A 23 12.67 8.88 8.91
N LEU A 24 11.53 9.32 8.37
CA LEU A 24 10.63 10.26 9.04
C LEU A 24 9.35 9.63 9.57
N LEU A 25 8.93 8.49 9.02
CA LEU A 25 7.64 7.88 9.33
C LEU A 25 7.82 6.45 9.84
N PRO A 26 7.07 6.06 10.88
CA PRO A 26 6.99 4.66 11.29
C PRO A 26 6.53 3.77 10.14
N ALA A 27 7.02 2.52 10.11
CA ALA A 27 6.65 1.54 9.08
C ALA A 27 5.13 1.35 8.99
N LEU A 28 4.45 1.48 10.14
CA LEU A 28 3.00 1.45 10.28
C LEU A 28 2.29 2.51 9.40
N VAL A 29 2.82 3.74 9.33
CA VAL A 29 2.24 4.83 8.53
C VAL A 29 2.71 4.75 7.06
N LEU A 30 3.85 4.13 6.80
CA LEU A 30 4.41 4.02 5.44
C LEU A 30 3.62 3.09 4.52
N ALA A 31 3.20 1.92 5.02
CA ALA A 31 2.44 0.96 4.24
C ALA A 31 1.15 1.53 3.60
N PRO A 32 0.26 2.22 4.34
CA PRO A 32 -0.92 2.83 3.75
C PRO A 32 -0.57 3.97 2.79
N LEU A 33 0.41 4.83 3.10
CA LEU A 33 0.85 5.89 2.18
C LEU A 33 1.36 5.33 0.84
N GLY A 34 2.02 4.18 0.85
CA GLY A 34 2.40 3.44 -0.36
C GLY A 34 1.19 2.99 -1.17
N ALA A 35 0.14 2.48 -0.52
CA ALA A 35 -1.12 2.13 -1.19
C ALA A 35 -1.80 3.35 -1.82
N ASN A 36 -1.76 4.51 -1.16
CA ASN A 36 -2.30 5.76 -1.70
C ASN A 36 -1.52 6.26 -2.93
N THR A 37 -0.21 6.03 -2.96
CA THR A 37 0.63 6.33 -4.13
C THR A 37 0.18 5.54 -5.37
N ILE A 38 -0.24 4.28 -5.20
CA ILE A 38 -0.79 3.47 -6.29
C ILE A 38 -2.10 4.08 -6.83
N VAL A 39 -2.96 4.56 -5.94
CA VAL A 39 -4.21 5.24 -6.32
C VAL A 39 -3.92 6.50 -7.12
N PHE A 40 -3.01 7.36 -6.65
CA PHE A 40 -2.62 8.57 -7.37
C PHE A 40 -1.96 8.25 -8.70
N ASN A 41 -1.10 7.23 -8.78
CA ASN A 41 -0.49 6.80 -10.02
C ASN A 41 -1.54 6.36 -11.06
N ALA A 42 -2.55 5.61 -10.64
CA ALA A 42 -3.65 5.22 -11.50
C ALA A 42 -4.48 6.43 -11.97
N LEU A 43 -4.72 7.40 -11.08
CA LEU A 43 -5.43 8.63 -11.40
C LEU A 43 -4.66 9.52 -12.39
N PHE A 44 -3.35 9.70 -12.18
CA PHE A 44 -2.50 10.43 -13.12
C PHE A 44 -2.39 9.70 -14.45
N ALA A 45 -2.31 8.37 -14.47
CA ALA A 45 -2.33 7.61 -15.70
C ALA A 45 -3.63 7.84 -16.48
N ALA A 46 -4.79 7.79 -15.82
CA ALA A 46 -6.08 8.08 -16.44
C ALA A 46 -6.14 9.51 -17.01
N LEU A 47 -5.61 10.51 -16.29
CA LEU A 47 -5.56 11.89 -16.74
C LEU A 47 -4.58 12.13 -17.92
N LEU A 48 -3.45 11.42 -17.95
CA LEU A 48 -2.41 11.59 -18.97
C LEU A 48 -2.70 10.81 -20.26
N VAL A 49 -3.32 9.64 -20.14
CA VAL A 49 -3.65 8.75 -21.26
C VAL A 49 -5.06 9.03 -21.80
N ASP A 50 -5.84 9.87 -21.11
CA ASP A 50 -7.23 10.24 -21.43
C ASP A 50 -8.18 9.01 -21.47
N GLU A 51 -7.84 7.98 -20.70
CA GLU A 51 -8.65 6.76 -20.54
C GLU A 51 -9.42 6.83 -19.21
N PRO A 52 -10.76 6.80 -19.22
CA PRO A 52 -11.55 6.94 -18.01
C PRO A 52 -11.39 5.72 -17.10
N LEU A 53 -11.20 5.96 -15.80
CA LEU A 53 -11.25 4.91 -14.79
C LEU A 53 -12.65 4.27 -14.79
N GLY A 54 -12.72 2.95 -14.96
CA GLY A 54 -13.98 2.24 -14.85
C GLY A 54 -14.60 2.41 -13.46
N ALA A 55 -15.94 2.38 -13.35
CA ALA A 55 -16.65 2.64 -12.09
C ALA A 55 -16.13 1.81 -10.89
N ILE A 56 -15.69 0.57 -11.14
CA ILE A 56 -15.13 -0.31 -10.10
C ILE A 56 -13.71 0.12 -9.69
N GLN A 57 -12.88 0.58 -10.64
CA GLN A 57 -11.54 1.08 -10.35
C GLN A 57 -11.62 2.41 -9.60
N PHE A 58 -12.57 3.27 -9.96
CA PHE A 58 -12.80 4.55 -9.30
C PHE A 58 -13.29 4.35 -7.86
N THR A 59 -14.30 3.51 -7.65
CA THR A 59 -14.80 3.21 -6.29
C THR A 59 -13.74 2.50 -5.43
N GLY A 60 -12.98 1.57 -6.00
CA GLY A 60 -11.85 0.94 -5.31
C GLY A 60 -10.75 1.94 -4.93
N SER A 61 -10.44 2.88 -5.82
CA SER A 61 -9.47 3.95 -5.57
C SER A 61 -9.86 4.85 -4.41
N ILE A 62 -11.13 5.27 -4.35
CA ILE A 62 -11.66 6.06 -3.23
C ILE A 62 -11.58 5.26 -1.93
N LEU A 63 -11.95 3.98 -1.96
CA LEU A 63 -11.93 3.13 -0.77
C LEU A 63 -10.51 2.97 -0.22
N VAL A 64 -9.52 2.74 -1.09
CA VAL A 64 -8.10 2.63 -0.70
C VAL A 64 -7.58 3.96 -0.17
N ALA A 65 -7.86 5.08 -0.85
CA ALA A 65 -7.42 6.41 -0.42
C ALA A 65 -8.01 6.77 0.96
N ALA A 66 -9.31 6.55 1.17
CA ALA A 66 -9.99 6.82 2.43
C ALA A 66 -9.48 5.92 3.57
N GLY A 67 -9.33 4.61 3.31
CA GLY A 67 -8.79 3.66 4.29
C GLY A 67 -7.35 4.00 4.67
N SER A 68 -6.51 4.30 3.69
CA SER A 68 -5.13 4.74 3.90
C SER A 68 -5.06 6.03 4.72
N ALA A 69 -5.86 7.05 4.38
CA ALA A 69 -5.83 8.33 5.08
C ALA A 69 -6.28 8.18 6.53
N THR A 70 -7.35 7.40 6.76
CA THR A 70 -7.85 7.10 8.11
C THR A 70 -6.80 6.37 8.93
N PHE A 71 -6.17 5.35 8.36
CA PHE A 71 -5.11 4.60 9.05
C PHE A 71 -3.90 5.49 9.34
N ALA A 72 -3.43 6.29 8.38
CA ALA A 72 -2.28 7.17 8.57
C ALA A 72 -2.49 8.18 9.71
N VAL A 73 -3.70 8.70 9.88
CA VAL A 73 -4.05 9.63 10.96
C VAL A 73 -4.14 8.92 12.31
N LEU A 74 -4.75 7.72 12.36
CA LEU A 74 -4.99 7.01 13.62
C LEU A 74 -3.78 6.20 14.11
N ALA A 75 -2.92 5.77 13.20
CA ALA A 75 -1.79 4.88 13.49
C ALA A 75 -0.49 5.61 13.80
N PHE A 76 -0.54 6.94 14.02
CA PHE A 76 0.62 7.72 14.48
C PHE A 76 0.88 7.44 15.98
N ALA A 77 1.29 6.22 16.28
CA ALA A 77 1.81 5.83 17.57
C ALA A 77 3.29 5.45 17.40
N PRO A 78 4.18 5.84 18.34
CA PRO A 78 5.56 5.40 18.33
C PRO A 78 5.60 3.87 18.34
N GLU A 79 6.39 3.29 17.43
CA GLU A 79 6.58 1.85 17.37
C GLU A 79 7.42 1.42 18.59
N PRO A 80 6.94 0.47 19.42
CA PRO A 80 7.68 0.05 20.60
C PRO A 80 8.90 -0.77 20.19
N ASP A 81 10.06 -0.50 20.81
CA ASP A 81 11.26 -1.31 20.66
C ASP A 81 11.08 -2.68 21.33
N LEU A 82 10.56 -3.64 20.59
CA LEU A 82 10.28 -4.99 21.08
C LEU A 82 11.49 -5.92 20.87
N PRO A 83 11.95 -6.65 21.91
CA PRO A 83 12.97 -7.67 21.73
C PRO A 83 12.42 -8.85 20.92
N LEU A 84 13.31 -9.61 20.27
CA LEU A 84 12.95 -10.74 19.39
C LEU A 84 11.99 -11.73 20.05
N SER A 85 12.16 -12.02 21.35
CA SER A 85 11.29 -12.92 22.10
C SER A 85 9.85 -12.44 22.21
N GLN A 86 9.63 -11.12 22.29
CA GLN A 86 8.29 -10.54 22.34
C GLN A 86 7.64 -10.50 20.96
N ILE A 87 8.41 -10.24 19.89
CA ILE A 87 7.91 -10.34 18.52
C ILE A 87 7.44 -11.76 18.22
N THR A 88 8.21 -12.78 18.61
CA THR A 88 7.78 -14.18 18.45
C THR A 88 6.52 -14.51 19.25
N ALA A 89 6.36 -13.94 20.45
CA ALA A 89 5.14 -14.11 21.24
C ALA A 89 3.93 -13.44 20.57
N LEU A 90 4.12 -12.27 19.95
CA LEU A 90 3.09 -11.58 19.17
C LEU A 90 2.72 -12.34 17.89
N LEU A 91 3.68 -12.93 17.19
CA LEU A 91 3.42 -13.76 16.01
C LEU A 91 2.64 -15.03 16.34
N LEU A 92 2.83 -15.57 17.54
CA LEU A 92 2.09 -16.74 18.05
C LEU A 92 0.80 -16.35 18.79
N SER A 93 0.51 -15.05 18.89
CA SER A 93 -0.69 -14.57 19.57
C SER A 93 -1.97 -14.98 18.83
N ARG A 94 -3.06 -15.12 19.60
CA ARG A 94 -4.37 -15.46 19.05
C ARG A 94 -4.88 -14.33 18.15
N GLU A 95 -4.59 -13.10 18.53
CA GLU A 95 -4.96 -11.87 17.83
C GLU A 95 -4.33 -11.83 16.44
N PHE A 96 -3.01 -12.09 16.36
CA PHE A 96 -2.30 -12.17 15.08
C PHE A 96 -2.83 -13.30 14.20
N SER A 97 -3.10 -14.47 14.80
CA SER A 97 -3.63 -15.63 14.06
C SER A 97 -5.03 -15.35 13.46
N ILE A 98 -5.90 -14.66 14.21
CA ILE A 98 -7.23 -14.24 13.71
C ILE A 98 -7.06 -13.23 12.57
N TRP A 99 -6.24 -12.20 12.76
CA TRP A 99 -5.99 -11.20 11.73
C TRP A 99 -5.43 -11.84 10.45
N LEU A 100 -4.42 -12.71 10.57
CA LEU A 100 -3.81 -13.43 9.45
C LEU A 100 -4.84 -14.35 8.76
N GLY A 101 -5.64 -15.07 9.55
CA GLY A 101 -6.70 -15.93 9.03
C GLY A 101 -7.75 -15.16 8.22
N LEU A 102 -8.19 -14.00 8.71
CA LEU A 102 -9.12 -13.12 8.01
C LEU A 102 -8.51 -12.56 6.71
N GLN A 103 -7.23 -12.20 6.74
CA GLN A 103 -6.51 -11.70 5.56
C GLN A 103 -6.40 -12.79 4.48
N LEU A 104 -6.01 -14.01 4.87
CA LEU A 104 -5.94 -15.16 3.97
C LEU A 104 -7.32 -15.55 3.44
N ALA A 105 -8.35 -15.54 4.28
CA ALA A 105 -9.72 -15.82 3.86
C ALA A 105 -10.20 -14.82 2.80
N THR A 106 -9.92 -13.53 3.00
CA THR A 106 -10.26 -12.48 2.03
C THR A 106 -9.54 -12.72 0.70
N LEU A 107 -8.24 -13.03 0.73
CA LEU A 107 -7.50 -13.39 -0.49
C LEU A 107 -8.10 -14.60 -1.21
N ILE A 108 -8.48 -15.66 -0.49
CA ILE A 108 -9.09 -16.86 -1.09
C ILE A 108 -10.46 -16.56 -1.69
N ILE A 109 -11.28 -15.73 -1.03
CA ILE A 109 -12.61 -15.35 -1.52
C ILE A 109 -12.50 -14.52 -2.81
N PHE A 110 -11.53 -13.61 -2.89
CA PHE A 110 -11.38 -12.70 -4.03
C PHE A 110 -10.45 -13.21 -5.13
N ALA A 111 -9.60 -14.21 -4.88
CA ALA A 111 -8.70 -14.80 -5.88
C ALA A 111 -9.45 -15.32 -7.14
N PRO A 112 -10.57 -16.04 -7.05
CA PRO A 112 -11.33 -16.49 -8.23
C PRO A 112 -11.85 -15.33 -9.08
N PHE A 113 -12.25 -14.23 -8.44
CA PHE A 113 -12.75 -13.04 -9.12
C PHE A 113 -11.64 -12.31 -9.90
N SER A 114 -10.42 -12.29 -9.35
CA SER A 114 -9.25 -11.70 -10.02
C SER A 114 -8.84 -12.45 -11.28
N PHE A 115 -8.99 -13.78 -11.31
CA PHE A 115 -8.64 -14.61 -12.46
C PHE A 115 -9.68 -14.54 -13.58
N ARG A 116 -10.96 -14.34 -13.25
CA ARG A 116 -12.06 -14.38 -14.23
C ARG A 116 -12.16 -13.15 -15.15
N ARG A 117 -11.45 -12.06 -14.84
CA ARG A 117 -11.44 -10.82 -15.65
C ARG A 117 -10.39 -10.77 -16.76
N ARG A 118 -9.59 -11.82 -16.96
CA ARG A 118 -8.51 -11.87 -17.97
C ARG A 118 -8.84 -12.65 -19.24
N HIS A 119 -10.09 -13.06 -19.44
CA HIS A 119 -10.61 -13.69 -20.66
C HIS A 119 -11.84 -12.94 -21.14
#